data_AF-A0A430FMN0-F1
#
_entry.id   AF-A0A430FMN0-F1
#
_cell.length_a   1.000
_cell.length_b   1.000
_cell.length_c   1.000
_cell.angle_alpha   90.00
_cell.angle_beta   90.00
_cell.angle_gamma   90.00
#
_symmetry.space_group_name_H-M   'P 1'
#
loop_
_entity.id
_entity.type
_entity.pdbx_description
1 polymer ?
#
loop_
_entity_poly.entity_id
_entity_poly.type
_entity_poly.pdbx_seq_one_letter_code
_entity_poly.pdbx_strand_id
1 'polypeptide(L)' 'MSQAEAAPLMSIQDMMKHAGKSYSTVTKWSSGVLASPYPEPVRNGKKFLGWRREDIERADERNRYSTADYLYGKAGKQ' A
#
# COMPACT_ATOMS: atom_id res chain seq x y z
N MET A 1 11.85 19.24 -21.11
CA MET A 1 11.22 19.05 -19.79
C MET A 1 10.80 17.59 -19.72
N SER A 2 11.48 16.79 -18.89
CA SER A 2 11.28 15.34 -18.80
C SER A 2 9.87 15.06 -18.31
N GLN A 3 9.00 14.65 -19.24
CA GLN A 3 7.72 14.05 -18.91
C GLN A 3 8.08 12.68 -18.36
N ALA A 4 8.31 12.60 -17.05
CA ALA A 4 8.35 11.33 -16.35
C ALA A 4 7.00 10.67 -16.69
N GLU A 5 7.03 9.66 -17.56
CA GLU A 5 5.89 8.75 -17.74
C GLU A 5 5.53 8.29 -16.34
N ALA A 6 4.48 8.88 -15.78
CA ALA A 6 4.04 8.56 -14.44
C ALA A 6 3.58 7.10 -14.52
N ALA A 7 4.41 6.19 -14.02
CA ALA A 7 4.09 4.79 -13.93
C ALA A 7 2.64 4.67 -13.42
N PRO A 8 1.79 3.87 -14.07
CA PRO A 8 0.36 3.89 -13.80
C PRO A 8 0.12 3.62 -12.31
N LEU A 9 -0.45 4.61 -11.62
CA LEU A 9 -0.76 4.51 -10.21
C LEU A 9 -1.86 3.46 -10.01
N MET A 10 -1.72 2.67 -8.95
CA MET A 10 -2.70 1.68 -8.55
C MET A 10 -3.97 2.38 -8.08
N SER A 11 -5.09 2.08 -8.73
CA SER A 11 -6.39 2.65 -8.37
C SER A 11 -6.96 1.98 -7.11
N ILE A 12 -8.06 2.52 -6.58
CA ILE A 12 -8.81 1.87 -5.49
C ILE A 12 -9.25 0.46 -5.88
N GLN A 13 -9.71 0.26 -7.12
CA GLN A 13 -10.17 -1.06 -7.57
C GLN A 13 -9.02 -2.06 -7.68
N ASP A 14 -7.85 -1.63 -8.15
CA ASP A 14 -6.68 -2.50 -8.23
C ASP A 14 -6.17 -2.85 -6.82
N MET A 15 -6.14 -1.87 -5.92
CA MET A 15 -5.77 -2.07 -4.53
C MET A 15 -6.75 -3.01 -3.80
N MET A 16 -8.05 -2.96 -4.11
CA MET A 16 -9.03 -3.92 -3.58
C MET A 16 -8.72 -5.35 -4.02
N LYS A 17 -8.44 -5.54 -5.30
CA LYS A 17 -8.10 -6.86 -5.87
C LYS A 17 -6.79 -7.38 -5.29
N HIS A 18 -5.80 -6.48 -5.16
CA HIS A 18 -4.48 -6.77 -4.62
C HIS A 18 -4.52 -7.17 -3.15
N ALA A 19 -5.13 -6.34 -2.30
CA ALA A 19 -5.20 -6.57 -0.86
C ALA A 19 -6.32 -7.53 -0.43
N GLY A 20 -7.20 -7.93 -1.35
CA GLY A 20 -8.40 -8.74 -1.06
C GLY A 20 -9.37 -8.03 -0.10
N LYS A 21 -9.47 -6.70 -0.17
CA LYS A 21 -10.30 -5.89 0.75
C LYS A 21 -11.48 -5.24 0.04
N SER A 22 -12.50 -4.90 0.84
CA SER A 22 -13.69 -4.20 0.34
C SER A 22 -13.39 -2.76 -0.07
N TYR A 23 -14.19 -2.22 -0.99
CA TYR A 23 -14.09 -0.84 -1.45
C TYR A 23 -14.12 0.18 -0.31
N SER A 24 -15.01 -0.03 0.67
CA SER A 24 -15.11 0.86 1.83
C SER A 24 -13.82 0.90 2.65
N THR A 25 -13.16 -0.24 2.82
CA THR A 25 -11.90 -0.34 3.56
C THR A 25 -10.80 0.42 2.83
N VAL A 26 -10.62 0.15 1.54
CA VAL A 26 -9.58 0.80 0.72
C VAL A 26 -9.83 2.30 0.56
N THR A 27 -11.09 2.73 0.50
CA THR A 27 -11.44 4.16 0.48
C THR A 27 -11.12 4.85 1.81
N LYS A 28 -11.30 4.16 2.95
CA LYS A 28 -10.89 4.71 4.26
C LYS A 28 -9.37 4.78 4.40
N TRP A 29 -8.63 3.84 3.80
CA TRP A 29 -7.18 3.94 3.66
C TRP A 29 -6.79 5.14 2.81
N SER A 30 -7.47 5.35 1.68
CA SER A 30 -7.18 6.49 0.80
C SER A 30 -7.58 7.84 1.37
N SER A 31 -8.39 7.91 2.43
CA SER A 31 -8.74 9.15 3.11
C SER A 31 -7.98 9.36 4.42
N GLY A 32 -7.18 8.39 4.87
CA GLY A 32 -6.49 8.42 6.17
C GLY A 32 -7.41 8.20 7.37
N VAL A 33 -8.70 7.90 7.15
CA VAL A 33 -9.67 7.59 8.21
C VAL A 33 -9.34 6.25 8.89
N LEU A 34 -8.76 5.31 8.13
CA LEU A 34 -8.34 4.02 8.62
C LEU A 34 -6.85 3.84 8.36
N ALA A 35 -6.12 3.34 9.36
CA ALA A 35 -4.72 2.97 9.18
C ALA A 35 -4.59 1.89 8.09
N SER A 36 -3.69 2.15 7.15
CA SER A 36 -3.39 1.25 6.04
C SER A 36 -2.06 0.54 6.32
N PRO A 37 -1.95 -0.77 6.03
CA PRO A 37 -0.65 -1.46 6.03
C PRO A 37 0.24 -1.02 4.85
N TYR A 38 -0.35 -0.30 3.89
CA TYR A 38 0.30 0.26 2.72
C TYR A 38 0.62 1.74 2.90
N PRO A 39 1.64 2.26 2.17
CA PRO A 39 2.01 3.67 2.21
C PRO A 39 0.87 4.62 1.82
N GLU A 40 1.05 5.90 2.17
CA GLU A 40 0.11 6.95 1.79
C GLU A 40 -0.03 7.04 0.26
N PRO A 41 -1.27 7.22 -0.25
CA PRO A 41 -1.47 7.40 -1.67
C PRO A 41 -0.87 8.71 -2.16
N VAL A 42 -0.50 8.72 -3.45
CA VAL A 42 -0.16 9.93 -4.16
C VAL A 42 -1.40 10.81 -4.27
N ARG A 43 -1.22 12.07 -3.88
CA ARG A 43 -2.26 13.11 -3.96
C ARG A 43 -1.72 14.31 -4.72
N ASN A 44 -2.63 14.97 -5.43
CA ASN A 44 -2.41 16.33 -5.91
C ASN A 44 -3.36 17.26 -5.16
N GLY A 45 -2.84 17.90 -4.10
CA GLY A 45 -3.66 18.62 -3.12
C GLY A 45 -4.63 17.66 -2.41
N LYS A 46 -5.94 17.96 -2.48
CA LYS A 46 -7.00 17.11 -1.89
C LYS A 46 -7.42 15.95 -2.79
N LYS A 47 -6.97 15.91 -4.05
CA LYS A 47 -7.37 14.89 -5.02
C LYS A 47 -6.48 13.66 -4.88
N PHE A 48 -7.10 12.52 -4.59
CA PHE A 48 -6.45 11.21 -4.65
C PHE A 48 -6.11 10.87 -6.11
N LEU A 49 -4.87 10.43 -6.36
CA LEU A 49 -4.41 9.99 -7.68
C LEU A 49 -4.18 8.48 -7.76
N GLY A 50 -3.86 7.81 -6.64
CA GLY A 50 -3.55 6.38 -6.61
C GLY A 50 -2.38 6.05 -5.70
N TRP A 51 -1.98 4.79 -5.64
CA TRP A 51 -0.74 4.37 -4.97
C TRP A 51 0.35 4.07 -5.99
N ARG A 52 1.61 4.32 -5.64
CA ARG A 52 2.72 3.85 -6.49
C ARG A 52 2.88 2.36 -6.29
N ARG A 53 2.91 1.60 -7.39
CA ARG A 53 3.04 0.13 -7.32
C ARG A 53 4.31 -0.30 -6.60
N GLU A 54 5.44 0.37 -6.85
CA GLU A 54 6.72 0.11 -6.19
C GLU A 54 6.64 0.23 -4.65
N ASP A 55 5.87 1.20 -4.15
CA ASP A 55 5.68 1.42 -2.72
C ASP A 55 4.79 0.32 -2.10
N ILE A 56 3.80 -0.16 -2.86
CA ILE A 56 2.96 -1.30 -2.46
C ILE A 56 3.78 -2.58 -2.39
N GLU A 57 4.57 -2.87 -3.43
CA GLU A 57 5.41 -4.07 -3.49
C GLU A 57 6.46 -4.08 -2.37
N ARG A 58 7.10 -2.93 -2.07
CA ARG A 58 8.00 -2.79 -0.92
C ARG A 58 7.29 -3.02 0.41
N ALA A 59 6.05 -2.53 0.53
CA ALA A 59 5.26 -2.75 1.73
C ALA A 59 4.84 -4.22 1.86
N ASP A 60 4.47 -4.89 0.78
CA ASP A 60 4.19 -6.33 0.78
C ASP A 60 5.43 -7.14 1.12
N GLU A 61 6.59 -6.79 0.57
CA GLU A 61 7.85 -7.42 0.89
C GLU A 61 8.16 -7.26 2.38
N ARG A 62 8.07 -6.04 2.92
CA ARG A 62 8.23 -5.77 4.35
C ARG A 62 7.22 -6.52 5.22
N ASN A 63 5.96 -6.58 4.81
CA ASN A 63 4.89 -7.25 5.56
C ASN A 63 5.05 -8.77 5.49
N ARG A 64 5.55 -9.31 4.38
CA ARG A 64 5.92 -10.71 4.20
C ARG A 64 7.11 -11.05 5.06
N TYR A 65 8.14 -10.20 5.13
CA TYR A 65 9.26 -10.37 6.07
C TYR A 65 8.80 -10.29 7.52
N SER A 66 7.92 -9.36 7.90
CA SER A 66 7.35 -9.30 9.25
C SER A 66 6.55 -10.57 9.61
N THR A 67 5.75 -11.07 8.67
CA THR A 67 5.00 -12.33 8.85
C THR A 67 5.94 -13.54 8.89
N ALA A 68 6.96 -13.58 8.04
CA ALA A 68 7.95 -14.64 8.01
C ALA A 68 8.89 -14.59 9.24
N ASP A 69 9.25 -13.41 9.75
CA ASP A 69 10.02 -13.25 10.98
C ASP A 69 9.19 -13.68 12.20
N TYR A 70 7.90 -13.34 12.21
CA TYR A 70 6.95 -13.80 13.21
C TYR A 70 6.73 -15.31 13.17
N LEU A 71 6.59 -15.90 11.96
CA LEU A 71 6.33 -17.33 11.78
C LEU A 71 7.60 -18.19 11.82
N TYR A 72 8.77 -17.66 11.45
CA TYR A 72 9.98 -18.44 11.18
C TYR A 72 11.28 -17.92 11.84
N GLY A 73 11.33 -16.80 12.58
CA GLY A 73 12.60 -16.55 13.31
C GLY A 73 12.95 -15.22 13.97
N LYS A 74 12.11 -14.60 14.82
CA LYS A 74 12.68 -13.85 15.97
C LYS A 74 11.78 -13.61 17.20
N ALA A 75 10.75 -14.42 17.42
CA ALA A 75 10.10 -14.50 18.73
C ALA A 75 10.83 -15.54 19.61
N GLY A 76 12.00 -15.18 20.14
CA GLY A 76 12.68 -16.02 21.15
C GLY A 76 14.20 -15.95 21.22
N LYS A 77 14.80 -14.75 21.32
CA LYS A 77 16.06 -14.53 22.07
C LYS A 77 16.13 -13.09 22.57
N GLN A 78 15.55 -12.85 23.74
CA GLN A 78 16.15 -12.03 24.79
C GLN A 78 15.90 -12.73 26.12
#